data_AF-A0A1G7YKH1-F1
#
_entry.id   AF-A0A1G7YKH1-F1
#
_cell.length_a   1.000
_cell.length_b   1.000
_cell.length_c   1.000
_cell.angle_alpha   90.00
_cell.angle_beta   90.00
_cell.angle_gamma   90.00
#
_symmetry.space_group_name_H-M   'P 1'
#
loop_
_entity.id
_entity.type
_entity.pdbx_description
1 polymer ?
#
loop_
_entity_poly.entity_id
_entity_poly.type
_entity_poly.pdbx_seq_one_letter_code
_entity_poly.pdbx_strand_id
1 'polypeptide(L)'
;MPIDPRDAIWNEANDLLYRATYAEALKTSLLARWVWLDSVTKIAVAISSGGAALAGLVFWKNSDYTFLWPMFTSASALLAILSRQLDVAEKLKAHATSAVSLTMLAIDIGSLIVRMKINSGFSIAEFEKKVLGFRGRYGMEVMQIPF
;
A
#
# COMPACT_ATOMS: atom_id res chain seq x y z
N MET A 1 -29.88 29.03 13.10
CA MET A 1 -29.07 29.79 12.12
C MET A 1 -29.15 29.08 10.78
N PRO A 2 -29.34 29.79 9.66
CA PRO A 2 -29.21 29.18 8.34
C PRO A 2 -27.78 28.68 8.14
N ILE A 3 -27.62 27.45 7.68
CA ILE A 3 -26.32 26.85 7.37
C ILE A 3 -25.82 27.46 6.06
N ASP A 4 -24.63 28.06 6.04
CA ASP A 4 -24.03 28.48 4.77
C ASP A 4 -23.65 27.21 4.00
N PRO A 5 -24.15 26.98 2.76
CA PRO A 5 -23.75 25.85 1.93
C PRO A 5 -22.23 25.73 1.72
N ARG A 6 -21.48 26.82 1.86
CA ARG A 6 -20.00 26.80 1.86
C ARG A 6 -19.42 26.02 3.03
N ASP A 7 -20.06 26.07 4.20
CA ASP A 7 -19.64 25.31 5.38
C ASP A 7 -19.83 23.81 5.15
N ALA A 8 -20.89 23.42 4.42
CA ALA A 8 -21.12 22.02 4.05
C ALA A 8 -20.01 21.52 3.10
N ILE A 9 -19.65 22.29 2.08
CA ILE A 9 -18.54 21.98 1.16
C ILE A 9 -17.22 21.89 1.92
N TRP A 10 -16.97 22.82 2.84
CA TRP A 10 -15.80 22.84 3.68
C TRP A 10 -15.67 21.57 4.53
N ASN A 11 -16.75 21.22 5.24
CA ASN A 11 -16.78 20.04 6.11
C ASN A 11 -16.58 18.75 5.31
N GLU A 12 -17.27 18.62 4.17
CA GLU A 12 -17.14 17.46 3.29
C GLU A 12 -15.72 17.33 2.72
N ALA A 13 -15.08 18.41 2.31
CA ALA A 13 -13.70 18.37 1.82
C ALA A 13 -12.72 17.93 2.92
N ASN A 14 -12.91 18.38 4.15
CA ASN A 14 -12.06 17.96 5.29
C ASN A 14 -12.31 16.50 5.68
N ASP A 15 -13.57 16.04 5.71
CA ASP A 15 -13.89 14.62 5.95
C ASP A 15 -13.26 13.74 4.86
N LEU A 16 -13.36 14.16 3.60
CA LEU A 16 -12.77 13.43 2.48
C LEU A 16 -11.24 13.40 2.55
N LEU A 17 -10.61 14.51 2.94
CA LEU A 17 -9.16 14.55 3.17
C LEU A 17 -8.75 13.58 4.29
N TYR A 18 -9.48 13.56 5.39
CA TYR A 18 -9.23 12.63 6.50
C TYR A 18 -9.33 11.18 6.03
N ARG A 19 -10.40 10.82 5.30
CA ARG A 19 -10.59 9.47 4.77
C ARG A 19 -9.51 9.06 3.77
N ALA A 20 -9.11 9.97 2.88
CA ALA A 20 -8.07 9.73 1.89
C ALA A 20 -6.71 9.47 2.56
N THR A 21 -6.31 10.32 3.50
CA THR A 21 -5.05 10.19 4.24
C THR A 21 -5.04 8.97 5.17
N TYR A 22 -6.17 8.64 5.79
CA TYR A 22 -6.30 7.40 6.57
C TYR A 22 -6.14 6.15 5.69
N ALA A 23 -6.82 6.12 4.54
CA ALA A 23 -6.70 5.01 3.59
C ALA A 23 -5.27 4.87 3.04
N GLU A 24 -4.61 5.98 2.74
CA GLU A 24 -3.20 6.02 2.34
C GLU A 24 -2.28 5.43 3.42
N ALA A 25 -2.46 5.82 4.69
CA ALA A 25 -1.67 5.29 5.80
C ALA A 25 -1.87 3.78 5.96
N LEU A 26 -3.12 3.30 5.86
CA LEU A 26 -3.43 1.88 5.89
C LEU A 26 -2.74 1.14 4.74
N LYS A 27 -2.81 1.69 3.52
CA LYS A 27 -2.16 1.11 2.32
C LYS A 27 -0.66 1.03 2.44
N THR A 28 -0.03 2.09 2.93
CA THR A 28 1.42 2.14 3.14
C THR A 28 1.85 1.08 4.16
N SER A 29 1.08 0.89 5.24
CA SER A 29 1.35 -0.16 6.22
C SER A 29 1.20 -1.57 5.65
N LEU A 30 0.19 -1.81 4.81
CA LEU A 30 -0.04 -3.10 4.16
C LEU A 30 1.06 -3.39 3.12
N LEU A 31 1.45 -2.39 2.34
CA LEU A 31 2.55 -2.47 1.38
C LEU A 31 3.85 -2.84 2.08
N ALA A 32 4.16 -2.24 3.24
CA ALA A 32 5.34 -2.59 4.02
C ALA A 32 5.37 -4.08 4.42
N ARG A 33 4.22 -4.66 4.76
CA ARG A 33 4.11 -6.10 5.09
C ARG A 33 4.37 -6.99 3.86
N TRP A 34 3.84 -6.61 2.70
CA TRP A 34 4.10 -7.34 1.46
C TRP A 34 5.55 -7.22 1.00
N VAL A 35 6.17 -6.04 1.12
CA VAL A 35 7.59 -5.82 0.84
C VAL A 35 8.45 -6.70 1.76
N TRP A 36 8.10 -6.80 3.03
CA TRP A 36 8.79 -7.67 3.98
C TRP A 36 8.71 -9.14 3.56
N LEU A 37 7.51 -9.65 3.22
CA LEU A 37 7.32 -11.03 2.77
C LEU A 37 8.10 -11.33 1.48
N ASP A 38 8.04 -10.43 0.49
CA ASP A 38 8.79 -10.56 -0.76
C ASP A 38 10.31 -10.60 -0.51
N SER A 39 10.81 -9.70 0.33
CA SER A 39 12.23 -9.62 0.68
C SER A 39 12.72 -10.88 1.38
N VAL A 40 12.00 -11.35 2.41
CA VAL A 40 12.34 -12.58 3.13
C VAL A 40 12.34 -13.79 2.20
N THR A 41 11.33 -13.89 1.31
CA THR A 41 11.26 -14.98 0.33
C THR A 41 12.46 -14.95 -0.61
N LYS A 42 12.81 -13.79 -1.17
CA LYS A 42 13.96 -13.64 -2.07
C LYS A 42 15.27 -13.96 -1.37
N ILE A 43 15.46 -13.52 -0.13
CA ILE A 43 16.64 -13.84 0.68
C ILE A 43 16.72 -15.35 0.94
N ALA A 44 15.62 -15.99 1.36
CA ALA A 44 15.57 -17.42 1.60
C ALA A 44 15.96 -18.22 0.34
N VAL A 45 15.36 -17.86 -0.81
CA VAL A 45 15.69 -18.46 -2.11
C VAL A 45 17.15 -18.22 -2.50
N ALA A 46 17.68 -17.01 -2.31
CA ALA A 46 19.08 -16.68 -2.61
C ALA A 46 20.07 -17.48 -1.75
N ILE A 47 19.79 -17.63 -0.45
CA ILE A 47 20.61 -18.46 0.46
C ILE A 47 20.58 -19.92 0.01
N SER A 48 19.40 -20.42 -0.36
CA SER A 48 19.21 -21.79 -0.84
C SER A 48 19.74 -22.06 -2.25
N SER A 49 20.11 -21.04 -3.04
CA SER A 49 20.58 -21.21 -4.42
C SER A 49 22.05 -20.78 -4.64
N GLY A 50 22.51 -19.68 -4.02
CA GLY A 50 23.82 -19.09 -4.29
C GLY A 50 24.92 -19.47 -3.30
N GLY A 51 24.63 -19.51 -1.99
CA GLY A 51 25.55 -19.98 -0.95
C GLY A 51 25.53 -21.51 -0.74
N ALA A 52 24.52 -22.14 -1.33
CA ALA A 52 24.10 -23.52 -1.15
C ALA A 52 25.15 -24.59 -1.45
N ALA A 53 25.95 -24.40 -2.50
CA ALA A 53 26.94 -25.40 -2.88
C ALA A 53 28.09 -25.46 -1.87
N LEU A 54 28.53 -24.32 -1.32
CA LEU A 54 29.61 -24.25 -0.34
C LEU A 54 29.10 -24.48 1.09
N ALA A 55 27.98 -23.87 1.47
CA ALA A 55 27.34 -24.08 2.77
C ALA A 55 26.79 -25.50 2.90
N GLY A 56 26.17 -26.04 1.84
CA GLY A 56 25.73 -27.44 1.79
C GLY A 56 26.89 -28.41 1.95
N LEU A 57 28.05 -28.13 1.35
CA LEU A 57 29.25 -28.96 1.52
C LEU A 57 29.82 -28.88 2.94
N VAL A 58 29.78 -27.71 3.59
CA VAL A 58 30.17 -27.52 5.00
C VAL A 58 29.19 -28.23 5.96
N PHE A 59 27.88 -28.12 5.71
CA PHE A 59 26.83 -28.78 6.49
C PHE A 59 26.86 -30.30 6.32
N TRP A 60 27.19 -30.80 5.13
CA TRP A 60 27.38 -32.23 4.88
C TRP A 60 28.68 -32.78 5.50
N LYS A 61 29.72 -31.95 5.61
CA LYS A 61 31.00 -32.35 6.18
C LYS A 61 30.96 -32.46 7.72
N ASN A 62 30.07 -31.71 8.38
CA ASN A 62 29.81 -31.83 9.81
C ASN A 62 28.46 -32.54 10.06
N SER A 63 28.52 -33.81 10.48
CA SER A 63 27.35 -34.66 10.79
C SER A 63 26.32 -33.98 11.71
N ASP A 64 26.79 -33.17 12.66
CA ASP A 64 25.91 -32.49 13.64
C ASP A 64 25.00 -31.42 13.01
N TYR A 65 25.34 -30.92 11.83
CA TYR A 65 24.62 -29.83 11.17
C TYR A 65 24.01 -30.20 9.82
N THR A 66 24.14 -31.46 9.39
CA THR A 66 23.62 -31.94 8.10
C THR A 66 22.10 -31.79 7.99
N PHE A 67 21.37 -31.86 9.12
CA PHE A 67 19.92 -31.70 9.15
C PHE A 67 19.44 -30.26 8.85
N LEU A 68 20.29 -29.24 9.04
CA LEU A 68 19.93 -27.84 8.77
C LEU A 68 19.75 -27.60 7.26
N TRP A 69 20.47 -28.33 6.42
CA TRP A 69 20.42 -28.18 4.97
C TRP A 69 19.03 -28.48 4.35
N PRO A 70 18.41 -29.66 4.58
CA PRO A 70 17.05 -29.92 4.13
C PRO A 70 16.01 -29.00 4.80
N MET A 71 16.26 -28.51 6.01
CA MET A 71 15.36 -27.57 6.70
C MET A 71 15.33 -26.21 5.98
N PHE A 72 16.49 -25.62 5.66
CA PHE A 72 16.55 -24.34 4.94
C PHE A 72 15.99 -24.45 3.53
N THR A 73 16.32 -25.51 2.80
CA THR A 73 15.81 -25.71 1.43
C THR A 73 14.29 -25.93 1.43
N SER A 74 13.74 -26.67 2.39
CA SER A 74 12.28 -26.85 2.54
C SER A 74 11.56 -25.54 2.90
N ALA A 75 12.12 -24.76 3.83
CA ALA A 75 11.55 -23.47 4.22
C ALA A 75 11.53 -22.48 3.04
N SER A 76 12.63 -22.41 2.27
CA SER A 76 12.70 -21.56 1.08
C SER A 76 11.74 -22.00 -0.02
N ALA A 77 11.59 -23.31 -0.24
CA ALA A 77 10.62 -23.85 -1.19
C ALA A 77 9.18 -23.51 -0.78
N LEU A 78 8.84 -23.67 0.49
CA LEU A 78 7.54 -23.26 1.04
C LEU A 78 7.29 -21.77 0.87
N LEU A 79 8.26 -20.91 1.19
CA LEU A 79 8.16 -19.47 1.00
C LEU A 79 7.98 -19.08 -0.48
N ALA A 80 8.70 -19.75 -1.38
CA ALA A 80 8.55 -19.52 -2.82
C ALA A 80 7.16 -19.92 -3.34
N ILE A 81 6.62 -21.04 -2.86
CA ILE A 81 5.26 -21.47 -3.19
C ILE A 81 4.24 -20.47 -2.63
N LEU A 82 4.36 -20.09 -1.36
CA LEU A 82 3.46 -19.13 -0.72
C LEU A 82 3.49 -17.76 -1.41
N SER A 83 4.68 -17.26 -1.76
CA SER A 83 4.84 -15.99 -2.47
C SER A 83 4.17 -16.01 -3.86
N ARG A 84 4.27 -17.14 -4.57
CA ARG A 84 3.60 -17.33 -5.86
C ARG A 84 2.09 -17.51 -5.72
N GLN A 85 1.62 -18.24 -4.71
CA GLN A 85 0.20 -18.49 -4.45
C GLN A 85 -0.54 -17.23 -3.98
N LEU A 86 0.13 -16.38 -3.20
CA LEU A 86 -0.41 -15.10 -2.72
C LEU A 86 -0.27 -13.97 -3.73
N ASP A 87 0.33 -14.26 -4.89
CA ASP A 87 0.60 -13.30 -5.96
C ASP A 87 1.21 -11.98 -5.45
N VAL A 88 2.25 -12.13 -4.61
CA VAL A 88 2.84 -11.01 -3.85
C VAL A 88 3.28 -9.88 -4.78
N ALA A 89 3.83 -10.20 -5.95
CA ALA A 89 4.29 -9.21 -6.92
C ALA A 89 3.13 -8.37 -7.49
N GLU A 90 2.00 -9.01 -7.83
CA GLU A 90 0.81 -8.30 -8.31
C GLU A 90 0.19 -7.45 -7.21
N LYS A 91 0.01 -8.00 -6.00
CA LYS A 91 -0.49 -7.27 -4.84
C LYS A 91 0.38 -6.06 -4.51
N LEU A 92 1.71 -6.20 -4.56
CA LEU A 92 2.66 -5.15 -4.25
C LEU A 92 2.60 -4.02 -5.28
N LYS A 93 2.48 -4.36 -6.58
CA LYS A 93 2.25 -3.38 -7.65
C LYS A 93 0.91 -2.66 -7.46
N ALA A 94 -0.17 -3.39 -7.25
CA ALA A 94 -1.51 -2.83 -7.08
C ALA A 94 -1.58 -1.90 -5.84
N HIS A 95 -1.02 -2.32 -4.71
CA HIS A 95 -0.95 -1.51 -3.51
C HIS A 95 -0.07 -0.26 -3.67
N ALA A 96 1.06 -0.36 -4.38
CA ALA A 96 1.94 0.78 -4.65
C ALA A 96 1.24 1.82 -5.53
N THR A 97 0.59 1.40 -6.62
CA THR A 97 -0.15 2.31 -7.50
C THR A 97 -1.31 2.98 -6.77
N SER A 98 -2.09 2.22 -5.99
CA SER A 98 -3.21 2.77 -5.21
C SER A 98 -2.74 3.74 -4.12
N ALA A 99 -1.62 3.44 -3.43
CA ALA A 99 -1.05 4.36 -2.45
C ALA A 99 -0.68 5.71 -3.09
N VAL A 100 0.03 5.70 -4.22
CA VAL A 100 0.39 6.92 -4.96
C VAL A 100 -0.85 7.71 -5.40
N SER A 101 -1.89 7.03 -5.89
CA SER A 101 -3.13 7.69 -6.30
C SER A 101 -3.86 8.35 -5.12
N LEU A 102 -3.90 7.68 -3.96
CA LEU A 102 -4.47 8.25 -2.73
C LEU A 102 -3.66 9.45 -2.23
N THR A 103 -2.32 9.41 -2.27
CA THR A 103 -1.47 10.56 -1.94
C THR A 103 -1.78 11.75 -2.85
N MET A 104 -1.87 11.53 -4.17
CA MET A 104 -2.22 12.60 -5.12
C MET A 104 -3.61 13.17 -4.84
N LEU A 105 -4.58 12.31 -4.55
CA LEU A 105 -5.94 12.74 -4.20
C LEU A 105 -5.97 13.57 -2.91
N ALA A 106 -5.21 13.18 -1.89
CA ALA A 106 -5.08 13.94 -0.65
C ALA A 106 -4.46 15.33 -0.89
N ILE A 107 -3.43 15.41 -1.74
CA ILE A 107 -2.82 16.69 -2.16
C ILE A 107 -3.84 17.57 -2.90
N ASP A 108 -4.59 17.00 -3.85
CA ASP A 108 -5.62 17.72 -4.62
C ASP A 108 -6.72 18.29 -3.71
N ILE A 109 -7.23 17.48 -2.77
CA ILE A 109 -8.23 17.91 -1.78
C ILE A 109 -7.64 18.99 -0.85
N GLY A 110 -6.41 18.80 -0.38
CA GLY A 110 -5.70 19.78 0.43
C GLY A 110 -5.54 21.13 -0.29
N SER A 111 -5.23 21.11 -1.59
CA SER A 111 -5.18 22.30 -2.43
C SER A 111 -6.54 23.00 -2.53
N LEU A 112 -7.63 22.24 -2.67
CA LEU A 112 -8.98 22.79 -2.67
C LEU A 112 -9.30 23.48 -1.34
N ILE A 113 -8.96 22.85 -0.22
CA ILE A 113 -9.15 23.41 1.13
C ILE A 113 -8.38 24.73 1.27
N VAL A 114 -7.12 24.79 0.83
CA VAL A 114 -6.33 26.02 0.86
C VAL A 114 -7.00 27.12 0.02
N ARG A 115 -7.53 26.80 -1.17
CA ARG A 115 -8.26 27.77 -2.00
C ARG A 115 -9.52 28.30 -1.32
N MET A 116 -10.27 27.44 -0.61
CA MET A 116 -11.43 27.86 0.18
C MET A 116 -11.05 28.78 1.35
N LYS A 117 -9.88 28.55 1.99
CA LYS A 117 -9.36 29.46 3.04
C LYS A 117 -9.02 30.84 2.49
N ILE A 118 -8.42 30.88 1.30
CA ILE A 118 -7.97 32.14 0.69
C ILE A 118 -9.15 32.94 0.12
N ASN A 119 -10.13 32.27 -0.47
CA ASN A 119 -11.30 32.92 -1.07
C ASN A 119 -12.59 32.46 -0.39
N SER A 120 -13.06 33.21 0.61
CA SER A 120 -14.31 32.94 1.33
C SER A 120 -15.58 33.16 0.48
N GLY A 121 -15.47 33.88 -0.63
CA GLY A 121 -16.56 34.15 -1.57
C GLY A 121 -16.68 33.11 -2.70
N PHE A 122 -16.07 31.92 -2.53
CA PHE A 122 -15.99 30.94 -3.60
C PHE A 122 -17.36 30.50 -4.14
N SER A 123 -17.36 30.14 -5.43
CA SER A 123 -18.55 29.62 -6.10
C SER A 123 -18.92 28.24 -5.56
N ILE A 124 -20.09 28.15 -4.94
CA ILE A 124 -20.63 26.91 -4.38
C ILE A 124 -20.68 25.82 -5.45
N ALA A 125 -21.25 26.12 -6.63
CA ALA A 125 -21.40 25.14 -7.71
C ALA A 125 -20.06 24.61 -8.26
N GLU A 126 -19.04 25.48 -8.35
CA GLU A 126 -17.71 25.05 -8.84
C GLU A 126 -17.02 24.13 -7.82
N PHE A 127 -17.06 24.50 -6.55
CA PHE A 127 -16.39 23.75 -5.49
C PHE A 127 -17.13 22.46 -5.14
N GLU A 128 -18.46 22.46 -5.15
CA GLU A 128 -19.29 21.26 -5.04
C GLU A 128 -18.92 20.25 -6.12
N LYS A 129 -18.85 20.67 -7.38
CA LYS A 129 -18.45 19.80 -8.50
C LYS A 129 -17.07 19.19 -8.27
N LYS A 130 -16.11 19.96 -7.73
CA LYS A 130 -14.77 19.45 -7.42
C LYS A 130 -14.79 18.45 -6.27
N VAL A 131 -15.49 18.74 -5.18
CA VAL A 131 -15.62 17.83 -4.04
C VAL A 131 -16.29 16.51 -4.45
N LEU A 132 -17.38 16.56 -5.22
CA LEU A 132 -18.03 15.36 -5.75
C LEU A 132 -17.11 14.57 -6.70
N GLY A 133 -16.32 15.26 -7.52
CA GLY A 133 -15.29 14.65 -8.37
C GLY A 133 -14.22 13.91 -7.54
N PHE A 134 -13.74 14.52 -6.47
CA PHE A 134 -12.80 13.87 -5.54
C PHE A 134 -13.43 12.68 -4.82
N ARG A 135 -14.69 12.79 -4.40
CA ARG A 135 -15.42 11.68 -3.76
C ARG A 135 -15.60 10.50 -4.72
N GLY A 136 -15.88 10.77 -5.99
CA GLY A 136 -15.92 9.74 -7.03
C GLY A 136 -14.57 9.05 -7.22
N ARG A 137 -13.47 9.82 -7.31
CA ARG A 137 -12.11 9.28 -7.38
C ARG A 137 -11.76 8.43 -6.16
N TYR A 138 -12.07 8.91 -4.96
CA TYR A 138 -11.87 8.15 -3.72
C TYR A 138 -12.63 6.81 -3.75
N GLY A 139 -13.90 6.83 -4.17
CA GLY A 139 -14.71 5.61 -4.29
C GLY A 139 -14.09 4.58 -5.23
N MET A 140 -13.56 5.02 -6.38
CA MET A 140 -12.88 4.11 -7.33
C MET A 140 -11.60 3.51 -6.72
N GLU A 141 -10.78 4.31 -6.04
CA GLU A 141 -9.55 3.83 -5.38
C GLU A 141 -9.84 2.82 -4.27
N VAL A 142 -10.93 3.02 -3.51
CA VAL A 142 -11.36 2.10 -2.45
C VAL A 142 -11.91 0.78 -3.02
N MET A 143 -12.58 0.81 -4.18
CA MET A 143 -13.07 -0.41 -4.84
C MET A 143 -11.95 -1.24 -5.46
N GLN A 144 -10.86 -0.60 -5.88
CA GLN A 144 -9.69 -1.29 -6.46
C GLN A 144 -8.79 -1.94 -5.40
N ILE A 145 -9.21 -1.99 -4.13
CA ILE A 145 -8.45 -2.64 -3.06
C ILE A 145 -8.71 -4.14 -3.12
N PRO A 146 -7.73 -4.95 -3.57
CA PRO A 146 -7.93 -6.39 -3.56
C PRO A 146 -7.65 -6.88 -2.14
N PHE A 147 -8.68 -7.38 -1.45
CA PHE A 147 -8.55 -8.01 -0.13
C PHE A 147 -7.62 -9.23 -0.17
#